data_AF-A0A6J7ZWX8-F1
#
_entry.id   AF-A0A6J7ZWX8-F1
#
_cell.length_a   1.000
_cell.length_b   1.000
_cell.length_c   1.000
_cell.angle_alpha   90.00
_cell.angle_beta   90.00
_cell.angle_gamma   90.00
#
_symmetry.space_group_name_H-M   'P 1'
#
loop_
_entity.id
_entity.type
_entity.pdbx_description
1 polymer ?
#
loop_
_entity_poly.entity_id
_entity_poly.type
_entity_poly.pdbx_seq_one_letter_code
_entity_poly.pdbx_strand_id
1 'polypeptide(L)'
;MTSKGLSKTSKLLGLQPRIDENGFIRCDGRLEYADFLPFDARYPIILPQKNWVTKLIVKHYYEIGKHVSGTNQTFSALLSRFWIISGREEIREYEHECYTCRPKKAKVAEEVMAPLPEIRFKTPLHALALTAVDFGGPFITVQGRGKRRQKRYLCLFTCLASRAVHLEVAFGLDTD
;
A
#
# COMPACT_ATOMS: atom_id res chain seq x y z
N MET A 1 -36.98 -4.13 -31.34
CA MET A 1 -36.70 -2.68 -31.37
C MET A 1 -35.59 -2.43 -32.38
N THR A 2 -35.80 -1.48 -33.28
CA THR A 2 -34.97 -1.18 -34.46
C THR A 2 -33.52 -0.86 -34.09
N SER A 3 -32.58 -1.54 -34.73
CA SER A 3 -31.14 -1.42 -34.56
C SER A 3 -30.63 -0.07 -35.08
N LYS A 4 -30.66 0.97 -34.24
CA LYS A 4 -29.73 2.09 -34.43
C LYS A 4 -28.32 1.51 -34.27
N GLY A 5 -27.59 1.42 -35.38
CA GLY A 5 -26.19 0.97 -35.36
C GLY A 5 -25.39 1.79 -34.35
N LEU A 6 -24.55 1.10 -33.56
CA LEU A 6 -23.64 1.75 -32.63
C LEU A 6 -22.69 2.69 -33.41
N SER A 7 -22.36 3.83 -32.81
CA SER A 7 -21.33 4.72 -33.36
C SER A 7 -20.02 3.98 -33.58
N LYS A 8 -19.30 4.28 -34.68
CA LYS A 8 -17.98 3.71 -34.98
C LYS A 8 -16.95 3.97 -33.86
N THR A 9 -17.17 4.99 -33.04
CA THR A 9 -16.32 5.34 -31.88
C THR A 9 -16.70 4.65 -30.58
N SER A 10 -17.77 3.84 -30.58
CA SER A 10 -18.24 3.17 -29.37
C SER A 10 -17.26 2.10 -28.90
N LYS A 11 -16.89 2.15 -27.61
CA LYS A 11 -16.09 1.10 -26.95
C LYS A 11 -16.78 -0.27 -26.95
N LEU A 12 -18.09 -0.30 -27.19
CA LEU A 12 -18.86 -1.54 -27.27
C LEU A 12 -18.69 -2.27 -28.60
N LEU A 13 -18.32 -1.57 -29.69
CA LEU A 13 -18.34 -2.14 -31.04
C LEU A 13 -17.43 -3.37 -31.16
N GLY A 14 -16.26 -3.33 -30.51
CA GLY A 14 -15.29 -4.44 -30.50
C GLY A 14 -15.71 -5.65 -29.66
N LEU A 15 -16.81 -5.55 -28.90
CA LEU A 15 -17.32 -6.62 -28.03
C LEU A 15 -18.49 -7.40 -28.65
N GLN A 16 -18.83 -7.11 -29.92
CA GLN A 16 -19.98 -7.69 -30.63
C GLN A 16 -21.23 -7.78 -29.73
N PRO A 17 -21.74 -6.64 -29.26
CA PRO A 17 -22.71 -6.60 -28.17
C PRO A 17 -24.07 -7.10 -28.64
N ARG A 18 -24.68 -8.00 -27.86
CA ARG A 18 -26.03 -8.51 -28.09
C ARG A 18 -26.91 -8.32 -26.86
N ILE A 19 -28.21 -8.17 -27.05
CA ILE A 19 -29.16 -8.07 -25.94
C ILE A 19 -29.74 -9.47 -25.69
N ASP A 20 -29.72 -9.94 -24.44
CA ASP A 20 -30.34 -11.20 -24.06
C ASP A 20 -31.84 -11.06 -23.77
N GLU A 21 -32.51 -12.19 -23.51
CA GLU A 21 -33.95 -12.25 -23.21
C GLU A 21 -34.34 -11.43 -21.96
N ASN A 22 -33.39 -11.21 -21.05
CA ASN A 22 -33.58 -10.42 -19.84
C ASN A 22 -33.28 -8.92 -20.04
N GLY A 23 -32.91 -8.51 -21.25
CA GLY A 23 -32.57 -7.13 -21.58
C GLY A 23 -31.14 -6.71 -21.23
N PHE A 24 -30.26 -7.64 -20.83
CA PHE A 24 -28.84 -7.33 -20.57
C PHE A 24 -28.03 -7.29 -21.86
N ILE A 25 -27.11 -6.32 -21.94
CA ILE A 25 -26.11 -6.26 -23.00
C ILE A 25 -24.98 -7.24 -22.65
N ARG A 26 -24.73 -8.21 -23.53
CA ARG A 26 -23.69 -9.24 -23.35
C ARG A 26 -22.66 -9.18 -24.47
N CYS A 27 -21.44 -9.58 -24.14
CA CYS A 27 -20.37 -9.77 -25.10
C CYS A 27 -20.64 -11.04 -25.89
N ASP A 28 -20.62 -10.95 -27.22
CA ASP A 28 -20.54 -12.12 -28.08
C ASP A 28 -19.09 -12.33 -28.54
N GLY A 29 -18.66 -13.58 -28.64
CA GLY A 29 -17.23 -13.85 -28.82
C GLY A 29 -16.88 -15.28 -29.14
N ARG A 30 -15.58 -15.60 -29.02
CA ARG A 30 -14.98 -16.85 -29.51
C ARG A 30 -15.41 -18.11 -28.76
N LEU A 31 -16.20 -17.97 -27.70
CA LEU A 31 -16.65 -19.08 -26.85
C LEU A 31 -18.09 -19.51 -27.17
N GLU A 32 -18.67 -19.06 -28.28
CA GLU A 32 -20.03 -19.37 -28.71
C GLU A 32 -20.34 -20.88 -28.62
N TYR A 33 -19.49 -21.71 -29.23
CA TYR A 33 -19.64 -23.16 -29.33
C TYR A 33 -19.07 -23.95 -28.14
N ALA A 34 -18.60 -23.28 -27.08
CA ALA A 34 -18.04 -23.94 -25.90
C ALA A 34 -19.15 -24.41 -24.95
N ASP A 35 -19.98 -25.35 -25.37
CA ASP A 35 -21.20 -25.76 -24.65
C ASP A 35 -20.95 -26.34 -23.24
N PHE A 36 -19.74 -26.80 -22.96
CA PHE A 36 -19.30 -27.23 -21.63
C PHE A 36 -19.15 -26.07 -20.63
N LEU A 37 -19.15 -24.81 -21.08
CA LEU A 37 -19.07 -23.63 -20.24
C LEU A 37 -20.46 -23.07 -19.88
N PRO A 38 -20.62 -22.50 -18.67
CA PRO A 38 -21.83 -21.77 -18.31
C PRO A 38 -22.16 -20.66 -19.30
N PHE A 39 -23.46 -20.39 -19.51
CA PHE A 39 -23.93 -19.35 -20.42
C PHE A 39 -23.30 -17.98 -20.12
N ASP A 40 -23.22 -17.60 -18.85
CA ASP A 40 -22.63 -16.34 -18.39
C ASP A 40 -21.13 -16.24 -18.68
N ALA A 41 -20.40 -17.35 -18.74
CA ALA A 41 -18.97 -17.36 -19.06
C ALA A 41 -18.74 -17.29 -20.58
N ARG A 42 -19.67 -17.84 -21.37
CA ARG A 42 -19.65 -17.73 -22.83
C ARG A 42 -20.04 -16.32 -23.30
N TYR A 43 -21.05 -15.75 -22.66
CA TYR A 43 -21.66 -14.48 -23.04
C TYR A 43 -21.71 -13.52 -21.83
N PRO A 44 -20.57 -13.03 -21.34
CA PRO A 44 -20.53 -12.21 -20.14
C PRO A 44 -21.28 -10.89 -20.30
N ILE A 45 -21.94 -10.44 -19.22
CA ILE A 45 -22.68 -9.17 -19.18
C ILE A 45 -21.69 -8.00 -19.26
N ILE A 46 -21.89 -7.09 -20.21
CA ILE A 46 -21.03 -5.94 -20.39
C ILE A 46 -21.37 -4.88 -19.33
N LEU A 47 -20.36 -4.47 -18.57
CA LEU A 47 -20.48 -3.43 -17.56
C LEU A 47 -19.65 -2.20 -17.93
N PRO A 48 -20.21 -0.97 -17.76
CA PRO A 48 -19.47 0.26 -17.97
C PRO A 48 -18.40 0.47 -16.90
N GLN A 49 -17.25 1.02 -17.31
CA GLN A 49 -16.21 1.49 -16.39
C GLN A 49 -16.75 2.63 -15.50
N LYS A 50 -16.24 2.76 -14.28
CA LYS A 50 -16.53 3.84 -13.31
C LYS A 50 -17.99 3.98 -12.88
N ASN A 51 -18.85 3.03 -13.20
CA ASN A 51 -20.21 2.99 -12.68
C ASN A 51 -20.20 2.43 -11.24
N TRP A 52 -21.08 2.96 -10.39
CA TRP A 52 -21.18 2.54 -8.99
C TRP A 52 -21.44 1.04 -8.84
N VAL A 53 -22.27 0.44 -9.70
CA VAL A 53 -22.56 -1.01 -9.67
C VAL A 53 -21.30 -1.80 -10.02
N THR A 54 -20.58 -1.39 -11.06
CA THR A 54 -19.32 -2.01 -11.47
C THR A 54 -18.30 -1.99 -10.33
N LYS A 55 -18.16 -0.85 -9.63
CA LYS A 55 -17.28 -0.74 -8.46
C LYS A 55 -17.65 -1.73 -7.35
N LEU A 56 -18.95 -1.89 -7.06
CA LEU A 56 -19.40 -2.87 -6.05
C LEU A 56 -19.16 -4.32 -6.48
N ILE A 57 -19.34 -4.63 -7.76
CA ILE A 57 -19.06 -5.97 -8.30
C ILE A 57 -17.56 -6.26 -8.21
N VAL A 58 -16.71 -5.32 -8.63
CA VAL A 58 -15.24 -5.45 -8.50
C VAL A 58 -14.85 -5.65 -7.04
N LYS A 59 -15.39 -4.85 -6.12
CA LYS A 59 -15.19 -4.98 -4.68
C LYS A 59 -15.52 -6.40 -4.19
N HIS A 60 -16.70 -6.90 -4.53
CA HIS A 60 -17.15 -8.23 -4.12
C HIS A 60 -16.19 -9.34 -4.57
N TYR A 61 -15.82 -9.35 -5.86
CA TYR A 61 -14.89 -10.37 -6.39
C TYR A 61 -13.48 -10.22 -5.82
N TYR A 62 -13.02 -9.01 -5.55
CA TYR A 62 -11.72 -8.76 -4.94
C TYR A 62 -11.67 -9.20 -3.46
N GLU A 63 -12.77 -9.03 -2.71
CA GLU A 63 -12.93 -9.51 -1.33
C GLU A 63 -13.01 -11.03 -1.24
N ILE A 64 -13.72 -11.69 -2.17
CA ILE A 64 -13.70 -13.17 -2.30
C ILE A 64 -12.27 -13.67 -2.51
N GLY A 65 -11.49 -12.96 -3.31
CA GLY A 65 -10.05 -13.20 -3.53
C GLY A 65 -9.15 -12.89 -2.33
N LYS A 66 -9.73 -12.57 -1.16
CA LYS A 66 -9.07 -12.28 0.13
C LYS A 66 -7.96 -11.24 0.05
N HIS A 67 -8.07 -10.28 -0.86
CA HIS A 67 -7.05 -9.25 -1.09
C HIS A 67 -5.65 -9.78 -1.51
N VAL A 68 -5.53 -11.07 -1.81
CA VAL A 68 -4.30 -11.69 -2.33
C VAL A 68 -4.36 -11.78 -3.85
N SER A 69 -5.57 -11.88 -4.39
CA SER A 69 -5.80 -11.96 -5.82
C SER A 69 -5.32 -10.69 -6.53
N GLY A 70 -4.31 -10.84 -7.38
CA GLY A 70 -3.83 -9.74 -8.23
C GLY A 70 -4.84 -9.38 -9.32
N THR A 71 -4.61 -8.27 -10.02
CA THR A 71 -5.52 -7.74 -11.06
C THR A 71 -6.01 -8.80 -12.04
N ASN A 72 -5.11 -9.65 -12.55
CA ASN A 72 -5.45 -10.66 -13.55
C ASN A 72 -6.30 -11.81 -12.99
N GLN A 73 -6.08 -12.20 -11.72
CA GLN A 73 -6.87 -13.25 -11.08
C GLN A 73 -8.29 -12.77 -10.83
N THR A 74 -8.45 -11.56 -10.29
CA THR A 74 -9.78 -10.94 -10.12
C THR A 74 -10.48 -10.74 -11.46
N PHE A 75 -9.75 -10.30 -12.49
CA PHE A 75 -10.30 -10.15 -13.84
C PHE A 75 -10.79 -11.48 -14.39
N SER A 76 -10.00 -12.56 -14.26
CA SER A 76 -10.42 -13.90 -14.68
C SER A 76 -11.65 -14.39 -13.93
N ALA A 77 -11.76 -14.10 -12.63
CA ALA A 77 -12.94 -14.45 -11.85
C ALA A 77 -14.18 -13.66 -12.31
N LEU A 78 -14.02 -12.37 -12.61
CA LEU A 78 -15.09 -11.53 -13.16
C LEU A 78 -15.57 -12.04 -14.52
N LEU A 79 -14.65 -12.46 -15.40
CA LEU A 79 -14.98 -12.97 -16.74
C LEU A 79 -15.87 -14.22 -16.75
N SER A 80 -16.02 -14.92 -15.62
CA SER A 80 -17.03 -15.98 -15.50
C SER A 80 -18.47 -15.49 -15.68
N ARG A 81 -18.70 -14.17 -15.59
CA ARG A 81 -20.06 -13.59 -15.66
C ARG A 81 -20.13 -12.17 -16.20
N PHE A 82 -19.08 -11.37 -16.06
CA PHE A 82 -19.05 -9.95 -16.37
C PHE A 82 -17.85 -9.59 -17.23
N TRP A 83 -18.10 -8.77 -18.25
CA TRP A 83 -17.08 -8.11 -19.06
C TRP A 83 -17.09 -6.61 -18.78
N ILE A 84 -16.15 -6.15 -17.95
CA ILE A 84 -16.02 -4.74 -17.63
C ILE A 84 -15.18 -4.06 -18.72
N ILE A 85 -15.71 -3.01 -19.34
CA ILE A 85 -14.94 -2.17 -20.27
C ILE A 85 -13.75 -1.57 -19.52
N SER A 86 -12.53 -1.79 -20.00
CA SER A 86 -11.31 -1.41 -19.26
C SER A 86 -11.27 -1.99 -17.84
N GLY A 87 -11.69 -3.24 -17.69
CA GLY A 87 -11.86 -3.90 -16.39
C GLY A 87 -10.57 -4.04 -15.58
N ARG A 88 -9.41 -4.16 -16.24
CA ARG A 88 -8.12 -4.19 -15.52
C ARG A 88 -7.82 -2.86 -14.84
N GLU A 89 -8.12 -1.75 -15.51
CA GLU A 89 -7.98 -0.41 -14.94
C GLU A 89 -8.93 -0.23 -13.76
N GLU A 90 -10.20 -0.66 -13.87
CA GLU A 90 -11.18 -0.60 -12.78
C GLU A 90 -10.71 -1.39 -11.54
N ILE A 91 -10.16 -2.60 -11.74
CA ILE A 91 -9.65 -3.43 -10.66
C ILE A 91 -8.41 -2.79 -10.00
N ARG A 92 -7.50 -2.22 -10.79
CA ARG A 92 -6.33 -1.49 -10.25
C ARG A 92 -6.76 -0.27 -9.44
N GLU A 93 -7.72 0.51 -9.94
CA GLU A 93 -8.28 1.67 -9.23
C GLU A 93 -8.83 1.23 -7.87
N TYR A 94 -9.66 0.18 -7.84
CA TYR A 94 -10.17 -0.38 -6.59
C TYR A 94 -9.05 -0.89 -5.66
N GLU A 95 -8.04 -1.56 -6.19
CA GLU A 95 -6.91 -2.07 -5.42
C GLU A 95 -6.11 -0.95 -4.73
N HIS A 96 -5.97 0.22 -5.38
CA HIS A 96 -5.34 1.40 -4.79
C HIS A 96 -6.19 2.07 -3.70
N GLU A 97 -7.52 2.03 -3.85
CA GLU A 97 -8.48 2.56 -2.86
C GLU A 97 -8.72 1.60 -1.68
N CYS A 98 -8.43 0.31 -1.86
CA CYS A 98 -8.71 -0.72 -0.87
C CYS A 98 -7.93 -0.50 0.43
N TYR A 99 -8.66 -0.28 1.53
CA TYR A 99 -8.10 -0.05 2.87
C TYR A 99 -7.15 -1.17 3.33
N THR A 100 -7.46 -2.44 3.01
CA THR A 100 -6.63 -3.58 3.37
C THR A 100 -5.33 -3.67 2.55
N CYS A 101 -5.38 -3.30 1.27
CA CYS A 101 -4.22 -3.42 0.35
C CYS A 101 -3.28 -2.23 0.42
N ARG A 102 -3.82 -1.02 0.63
CA ARG A 102 -3.05 0.22 0.67
C ARG A 102 -1.84 0.17 1.63
N PRO A 103 -1.96 -0.23 2.90
CA PRO A 103 -0.81 -0.33 3.79
C PRO A 103 0.14 -1.47 3.40
N LYS A 104 -0.39 -2.60 2.90
CA LYS A 104 0.43 -3.76 2.47
C LYS A 104 1.31 -3.47 1.26
N LYS A 105 0.89 -2.52 0.41
CA LYS A 105 1.63 -2.07 -0.78
C LYS A 105 2.37 -0.76 -0.59
N ALA A 106 2.40 -0.21 0.63
CA ALA A 106 3.11 1.02 0.90
C ALA A 106 4.60 0.82 0.58
N LYS A 107 5.17 1.73 -0.21
CA LYS A 107 6.62 1.75 -0.43
C LYS A 107 7.31 2.18 0.86
N VAL A 108 8.46 1.56 1.14
CA VAL A 108 9.33 2.01 2.23
C VAL A 108 9.72 3.45 1.94
N ALA A 109 9.70 4.31 2.97
CA ALA A 109 10.20 5.67 2.84
C ALA A 109 11.69 5.61 2.50
N GLU A 110 12.10 6.35 1.46
CA GLU A 110 13.51 6.54 1.16
C GLU A 110 14.06 7.57 2.15
N GLU A 111 15.11 7.20 2.89
CA GLU A 111 15.77 8.12 3.81
C GLU A 111 16.57 9.15 3.00
N VAL A 112 16.10 10.38 2.98
CA VAL A 112 16.89 11.52 2.50
C VAL A 112 17.72 12.04 3.67
N MET A 113 19.04 11.93 3.56
CA MET A 113 19.96 12.49 4.56
C MET A 113 19.76 14.00 4.65
N ALA A 114 19.24 14.47 5.79
CA ALA A 114 19.09 15.89 6.05
C ALA A 114 20.47 16.58 6.13
N PRO A 115 20.58 17.87 5.74
CA PRO A 115 21.79 18.63 5.97
C PRO A 115 22.16 18.65 7.46
N LEU A 116 23.46 18.68 7.75
CA LEU A 116 23.94 18.77 9.13
C LEU A 116 23.44 20.06 9.80
N PRO A 117 23.02 20.01 11.07
CA PRO A 117 22.57 21.21 11.80
C PRO A 117 23.63 22.31 11.81
N GLU A 118 23.23 23.57 11.63
CA GLU A 118 24.13 24.74 11.62
C GLU A 118 25.00 24.85 12.87
N ILE A 119 24.50 24.38 14.02
CA ILE A 119 25.23 24.38 15.29
C ILE A 119 26.55 23.60 15.21
N ARG A 120 26.70 22.65 14.28
CA ARG A 120 27.98 21.94 14.05
C ARG A 120 29.07 22.84 13.45
N PHE A 121 28.68 23.95 12.81
CA PHE A 121 29.58 24.87 12.12
C PHE A 121 29.78 26.19 12.85
N LYS A 122 29.13 26.38 14.02
CA LYS A 122 29.29 27.60 14.81
C LYS A 122 30.69 27.67 15.41
N THR A 123 31.33 28.82 15.28
CA THR A 123 32.58 29.12 15.96
C THR A 123 32.33 29.36 17.46
N PRO A 124 33.27 28.95 18.33
CA PRO A 124 34.57 28.37 17.99
C PRO A 124 34.50 26.84 17.74
N LEU A 125 35.30 26.36 16.77
CA LEU A 125 35.37 24.94 16.38
C LEU A 125 36.35 24.10 17.23
N HIS A 126 36.78 24.61 18.39
CA HIS A 126 37.69 23.84 19.26
C HIS A 126 36.96 22.64 19.87
N ALA A 127 37.71 21.59 20.18
CA ALA A 127 37.14 20.38 20.77
C ALA A 127 36.39 20.71 22.08
N LEU A 128 35.21 20.12 22.25
CA LEU A 128 34.32 20.32 23.41
C LEU A 128 33.72 21.73 23.58
N ALA A 129 33.89 22.64 22.60
CA ALA A 129 33.24 23.95 22.61
C ALA A 129 31.70 23.86 22.57
N LEU A 130 31.20 22.91 21.77
CA LEU A 130 29.79 22.63 21.57
C LEU A 130 29.58 21.13 21.73
N THR A 131 28.78 20.74 22.71
CA THR A 131 28.48 19.34 23.03
C THR A 131 26.97 19.11 22.95
N ALA A 132 26.59 17.97 22.38
CA ALA A 132 25.25 17.43 22.55
C ALA A 132 25.26 16.41 23.68
N VAL A 133 24.17 16.37 24.45
CA VAL A 133 23.98 15.43 25.56
C VAL A 133 22.83 14.50 25.21
N ASP A 134 23.02 13.21 25.42
CA ASP A 134 21.97 12.19 25.28
C ASP A 134 22.12 11.13 26.38
N PHE A 135 21.09 10.32 26.61
CA PHE A 135 21.11 9.27 27.61
C PHE A 135 20.81 7.91 26.98
N GLY A 136 21.74 6.97 27.16
CA GLY A 136 21.54 5.56 26.85
C GLY A 136 21.07 4.80 28.09
N GLY A 137 20.04 3.96 27.96
CA GLY A 137 19.61 3.06 29.03
C GLY A 137 18.09 2.87 29.12
N PRO A 138 17.59 2.30 30.22
CA PRO A 138 18.30 1.95 31.45
C PRO A 138 19.12 0.65 31.34
N PHE A 139 20.33 0.66 31.89
CA PHE A 139 21.16 -0.52 32.11
C PHE A 139 20.98 -1.04 33.54
N ILE A 140 20.82 -2.36 33.66
CA ILE A 140 20.66 -3.00 34.97
C ILE A 140 22.05 -3.42 35.47
N THR A 141 22.55 -2.74 36.51
CA THR A 141 23.88 -3.00 37.07
C THR A 141 23.81 -3.89 38.31
N VAL A 142 24.79 -4.80 38.45
CA VAL A 142 24.97 -5.63 39.65
C VAL A 142 25.89 -4.89 40.61
N GLN A 143 25.36 -4.52 41.78
CA GLN A 143 26.10 -3.75 42.78
C GLN A 143 26.82 -4.68 43.79
N GLY A 144 27.58 -5.67 43.29
CA GLY A 144 28.24 -6.70 44.12
C GLY A 144 27.37 -7.91 44.46
N ARG A 145 27.89 -8.84 45.28
CA ARG A 145 27.18 -10.09 45.64
C ARG A 145 25.97 -9.80 46.54
N GLY A 146 24.78 -10.21 46.11
CA GLY A 146 23.54 -10.14 46.91
C GLY A 146 22.85 -8.76 46.95
N LYS A 147 23.36 -7.72 46.26
CA LYS A 147 22.69 -6.40 46.24
C LYS A 147 21.61 -6.32 45.15
N ARG A 148 20.58 -5.50 45.43
CA ARG A 148 19.49 -5.20 44.51
C ARG A 148 20.03 -4.63 43.21
N ARG A 149 19.63 -5.22 42.08
CA ARG A 149 19.92 -4.72 40.73
C ARG A 149 19.38 -3.29 40.60
N GLN A 150 20.24 -2.34 40.25
CA GLN A 150 19.85 -0.92 40.12
C GLN A 150 19.92 -0.47 38.67
N LYS A 151 18.96 0.36 38.28
CA LYS A 151 18.98 1.06 36.98
C LYS A 151 20.09 2.11 37.02
N ARG A 152 20.86 2.16 35.94
CA ARG A 152 21.83 3.20 35.62
C ARG A 152 21.61 3.64 34.19
N TYR A 153 21.96 4.88 33.92
CA TYR A 153 21.95 5.43 32.58
C TYR A 153 23.39 5.82 32.22
N LEU A 154 23.67 5.84 30.94
CA LEU A 154 24.94 6.28 30.40
C LEU A 154 24.69 7.64 29.78
N CYS A 155 25.23 8.69 30.39
CA CYS A 155 25.18 10.04 29.85
C CYS A 155 26.24 10.16 28.75
N LEU A 156 25.81 10.46 27.53
CA LEU A 156 26.64 10.62 26.36
C LEU A 156 26.87 12.11 26.12
N PHE A 157 28.10 12.56 26.27
CA PHE A 157 28.52 13.88 25.83
C PHE A 157 29.24 13.74 24.50
N THR A 158 28.66 14.27 23.42
CA THR A 158 29.26 14.20 22.09
C THR A 158 29.69 15.59 21.62
N CYS A 159 30.98 15.77 21.35
CA CYS A 159 31.50 16.97 20.70
C CYS A 159 30.90 17.12 19.29
N LEU A 160 30.31 18.27 19.00
CA LEU A 160 29.68 18.54 17.70
C LEU A 160 30.69 18.79 16.58
N ALA A 161 31.89 19.29 16.90
CA ALA A 161 32.97 19.54 15.94
C ALA A 161 33.78 18.28 15.62
N SER A 162 34.28 17.57 16.63
CA SER A 162 35.19 16.42 16.45
C SER A 162 34.54 15.05 16.53
N ARG A 163 33.27 14.96 16.95
CA ARG A 163 32.57 13.69 17.24
C ARG A 163 33.21 12.86 18.36
N ALA A 164 34.12 13.43 19.15
CA ALA A 164 34.60 12.81 20.37
C ALA A 164 33.44 12.56 21.33
N VAL A 165 33.41 11.37 21.94
CA VAL A 165 32.36 10.96 22.87
C VAL A 165 32.97 10.76 24.25
N HIS A 166 32.41 11.41 25.25
CA HIS A 166 32.68 11.19 26.68
C HIS A 166 31.45 10.55 27.32
N LEU A 167 31.67 9.51 28.13
CA LEU A 167 30.62 8.71 28.72
C LEU A 167 30.71 8.75 30.24
N GLU A 168 29.59 9.09 30.88
CA GLU A 168 29.48 9.07 32.34
C GLU A 168 28.32 8.23 32.81
N VAL A 169 28.44 7.65 34.00
CA VAL A 169 27.35 6.88 34.61
C VAL A 169 26.44 7.85 35.36
N ALA A 170 25.18 7.94 34.93
CA ALA A 170 24.12 8.64 35.63
C ALA A 170 23.28 7.67 36.48
N PHE A 171 22.93 8.13 37.68
CA PHE A 171 22.21 7.34 38.68
C PHE A 171 20.68 7.47 38.55
N GLY A 172 20.21 8.48 37.82
CA GLY A 172 18.82 8.77 37.49
C GLY A 172 18.74 9.61 36.20
N LEU A 173 17.51 10.00 35.82
CA LEU A 173 17.23 10.94 34.72
C LEU A 173 16.71 12.29 35.26
N ASP A 174 16.97 12.55 36.54
CA ASP A 174 16.47 13.72 37.24
C ASP A 174 17.34 14.94 36.91
N THR A 175 16.71 16.11 36.89
CA THR A 175 17.37 17.42 36.83
C THR A 175 17.17 18.09 38.18
N ASP A 176 18.23 18.63 38.78
CA ASP A 176 18.16 19.40 40.03
C ASP A 176 17.31 20.68 39.89
#